data_AF-A0A7Y5RUM6-F1
#
_entry.id   AF-A0A7Y5RUM6-F1
#
_cell.length_a   1.000
_cell.length_b   1.000
_cell.length_c   1.000
_cell.angle_alpha   90.00
_cell.angle_beta   90.00
_cell.angle_gamma   90.00
#
_symmetry.space_group_name_H-M   'P 1'
#
loop_
_entity.id
_entity.type
_entity.pdbx_description
1 polymer ?
#
loop_
_entity_poly.entity_id
_entity_poly.type
_entity_poly.pdbx_seq_one_letter_code
_entity_poly.pdbx_strand_id
1 'polypeptide(L)'
;MASKLVVMLVALSLAQADPPAAEEPSQPDPGHDVRNLLEETKKLGPWEENAAMERDAIQRVFERNGWNSEADQFALSLVTQVNEIPPWQQAERMDVFFDALKGRYDLTPDQTRHLSRMIQRETLRFTINHAADLAPIAMEAIRTRSAGQPYSSEQIAEWCRKFRPIAEEARESVERVCRELSKNLTPEQKTKLNADLNALIRRHNGIMTQMVRWEQGEWNPEDWGMENDPIQRGERLTPEAQAEIRAREAARAAARRPAASQPAPVDVSPTTEHEWVRYVREFVTRNECTDAQKTSAQSILQELLTRSERYRKTSSKQIDSVRAQMSAAKSPAERDKLKAELDRLEAPLKAMFDELKSRLEALLTAEQRTRAAVRSGKAA
;
A
#
# COMPACT_ATOMS: atom_id res chain seq x y z
N MET A 1 -19.10 -3.74 -0.73
CA MET A 1 -17.77 -3.87 -0.09
C MET A 1 -17.41 -5.32 0.21
N ALA A 2 -18.29 -6.25 0.64
CA ALA A 2 -17.91 -7.66 0.84
C ALA A 2 -17.16 -8.27 -0.38
N SER A 3 -17.67 -8.13 -1.61
CA SER A 3 -16.93 -8.53 -2.82
C SER A 3 -15.62 -7.75 -3.05
N LYS A 4 -15.58 -6.44 -2.78
CA LYS A 4 -14.43 -5.57 -3.07
C LYS A 4 -13.35 -5.62 -1.98
N LEU A 5 -13.73 -5.87 -0.73
CA LEU A 5 -12.92 -6.10 0.47
C LEU A 5 -12.45 -7.54 0.50
N VAL A 6 -13.22 -8.47 -0.08
CA VAL A 6 -12.76 -9.81 -0.45
C VAL A 6 -11.80 -9.71 -1.61
N VAL A 7 -12.09 -9.01 -2.70
CA VAL A 7 -11.10 -8.73 -3.75
C VAL A 7 -9.87 -8.02 -3.16
N MET A 8 -10.04 -7.15 -2.17
CA MET A 8 -8.93 -6.48 -1.46
C MET A 8 -8.12 -7.49 -0.66
N LEU A 9 -8.75 -8.32 0.17
CA LEU A 9 -8.11 -9.35 1.01
C LEU A 9 -7.53 -10.50 0.18
N VAL A 10 -8.14 -10.85 -0.95
CA VAL A 10 -7.72 -11.85 -1.94
C VAL A 10 -6.57 -11.31 -2.79
N ALA A 11 -6.64 -10.06 -3.27
CA ALA A 11 -5.57 -9.41 -4.03
C ALA A 11 -4.37 -9.01 -3.15
N LEU A 12 -4.60 -8.63 -1.88
CA LEU A 12 -3.54 -8.42 -0.90
C LEU A 12 -2.78 -9.71 -0.55
N SER A 13 -3.29 -10.87 -0.94
CA SER A 13 -2.80 -12.14 -0.41
C SER A 13 -2.32 -13.13 -1.48
N LEU A 14 -2.84 -13.07 -2.71
CA LEU A 14 -2.51 -14.03 -3.77
C LEU A 14 -1.41 -13.63 -4.77
N ALA A 15 -1.02 -12.35 -4.85
CA ALA A 15 -0.10 -11.89 -5.90
C ALA A 15 1.41 -11.93 -5.53
N GLN A 16 1.79 -12.48 -4.36
CA GLN A 16 3.19 -12.63 -3.94
C GLN A 16 3.77 -14.04 -4.07
N ALA A 17 2.94 -15.05 -4.34
CA ALA A 17 3.47 -16.38 -4.59
C ALA A 17 3.87 -16.46 -6.06
N ASP A 18 5.17 -16.35 -6.36
CA ASP A 18 5.67 -17.03 -7.56
C ASP A 18 5.21 -18.50 -7.42
N PRO A 19 4.40 -19.02 -8.36
CA PRO A 19 3.91 -20.37 -8.24
C PRO A 19 5.13 -21.30 -8.13
N PRO A 20 5.15 -22.25 -7.18
CA PRO A 20 6.19 -23.26 -7.17
C PRO A 20 6.26 -23.90 -8.56
N ALA A 21 7.47 -24.09 -9.09
CA ALA A 21 7.66 -24.66 -10.41
C ALA A 21 6.81 -25.94 -10.55
N ALA A 22 5.79 -25.89 -11.40
CA ALA A 22 4.79 -26.95 -11.49
C ALA A 22 5.45 -28.21 -12.07
N GLU A 23 5.60 -29.25 -11.24
CA GLU A 23 6.13 -30.55 -11.69
C GLU A 23 5.03 -31.51 -12.20
N GLU A 24 3.74 -31.19 -12.10
CA GLU A 24 2.67 -32.06 -12.66
C GLU A 24 1.51 -31.30 -13.33
N PRO A 25 1.10 -31.67 -14.56
CA PRO A 25 0.16 -30.91 -15.39
C PRO A 25 -1.34 -31.12 -15.08
N SER A 26 -1.72 -31.67 -13.91
CA SER A 26 -3.12 -32.06 -13.65
C SER A 26 -3.85 -31.26 -12.56
N GLN A 27 -3.21 -30.33 -11.85
CA GLN A 27 -3.91 -29.45 -10.92
C GLN A 27 -4.16 -28.07 -11.55
N PRO A 28 -5.39 -27.53 -11.43
CA PRO A 28 -5.67 -26.16 -11.87
C PRO A 28 -4.71 -25.21 -11.15
N ASP A 29 -3.96 -24.42 -11.93
CA ASP A 29 -3.03 -23.41 -11.40
C ASP A 29 -3.83 -22.38 -10.58
N PRO A 30 -3.72 -22.34 -9.25
CA PRO A 30 -4.44 -21.35 -8.44
C PRO A 30 -4.02 -19.90 -8.80
N GLY A 31 -2.83 -19.72 -9.39
CA GLY A 31 -2.39 -18.44 -9.94
C GLY A 31 -3.13 -18.02 -11.21
N HIS A 32 -3.79 -18.93 -11.92
CA HIS A 32 -4.61 -18.60 -13.11
C HIS A 32 -5.85 -17.80 -12.72
N ASP A 33 -6.61 -18.25 -11.72
CA ASP A 33 -7.85 -17.60 -11.29
C ASP A 33 -7.58 -16.20 -10.73
N VAL A 34 -6.46 -16.02 -10.02
CA VAL A 34 -6.02 -14.73 -9.48
C VAL A 34 -5.68 -13.76 -10.60
N ARG A 35 -4.91 -14.21 -11.61
CA ARG A 35 -4.56 -13.37 -12.76
C ARG A 35 -5.81 -12.96 -13.52
N ASN A 36 -6.73 -13.89 -13.76
CA ASN A 36 -8.01 -13.58 -14.39
C ASN A 36 -8.82 -12.57 -13.55
N LEU A 37 -8.87 -12.74 -12.24
CA LEU A 37 -9.55 -11.81 -11.33
C LEU A 37 -8.98 -10.39 -11.44
N LEU A 38 -7.65 -10.25 -11.46
CA LEU A 38 -6.99 -8.95 -11.60
C LEU A 38 -7.26 -8.32 -12.97
N GLU A 39 -7.23 -9.09 -14.05
CA GLU A 39 -7.54 -8.60 -15.40
C GLU A 39 -9.02 -8.19 -15.54
N GLU A 40 -9.96 -8.94 -14.97
CA GLU A 40 -11.37 -8.53 -14.94
C GLU A 40 -11.58 -7.28 -14.07
N THR A 41 -10.86 -7.16 -12.95
CA THR A 41 -10.93 -5.97 -12.10
C THR A 41 -10.47 -4.72 -12.83
N LYS A 42 -9.42 -4.81 -13.66
CA LYS A 42 -8.95 -3.68 -14.49
C LYS A 42 -9.99 -3.19 -15.50
N LYS A 43 -10.96 -4.03 -15.87
CA LYS A 43 -12.05 -3.67 -16.80
C LYS A 43 -13.20 -2.92 -16.13
N LEU A 44 -13.20 -2.77 -14.79
CA LEU A 44 -14.22 -2.02 -14.05
C LEU A 44 -14.07 -0.49 -14.16
N GLY A 45 -13.13 -0.01 -14.96
CA GLY A 45 -12.91 1.39 -15.20
C GLY A 45 -11.69 1.97 -14.48
N PRO A 46 -11.51 3.30 -14.50
CA PRO A 46 -10.44 3.96 -13.76
C PRO A 46 -10.52 3.61 -12.27
N TRP A 47 -9.42 3.12 -11.71
CA TRP A 47 -9.39 2.75 -10.30
C TRP A 47 -9.64 3.96 -9.40
N GLU A 48 -9.21 5.15 -9.80
CA GLU A 48 -9.37 6.37 -9.00
C GLU A 48 -10.86 6.72 -8.77
N GLU A 49 -11.73 6.45 -9.75
CA GLU A 49 -13.18 6.65 -9.63
C GLU A 49 -13.81 5.59 -8.73
N ASN A 50 -13.40 4.33 -8.89
CA ASN A 50 -13.82 3.23 -8.01
C ASN A 50 -13.41 3.47 -6.55
N ALA A 51 -12.17 3.92 -6.33
CA ALA A 51 -11.62 4.22 -5.01
C ALA A 51 -12.32 5.41 -4.35
N ALA A 52 -12.70 6.44 -5.12
CA ALA A 52 -13.48 7.57 -4.61
C ALA A 52 -14.88 7.12 -4.14
N MET A 53 -15.59 6.37 -4.98
CA MET A 53 -16.90 5.81 -4.61
C MET A 53 -16.81 4.89 -3.38
N GLU A 54 -15.78 4.05 -3.30
CA GLU A 54 -15.55 3.17 -2.16
C GLU A 54 -15.24 3.93 -0.88
N ARG A 55 -14.43 4.99 -0.95
CA ARG A 55 -14.14 5.87 0.18
C ARG A 55 -15.43 6.45 0.77
N ASP A 56 -16.28 7.01 -0.08
CA ASP A 56 -17.56 7.59 0.35
C ASP A 56 -18.46 6.54 1.01
N ALA A 57 -18.51 5.33 0.44
CA ALA A 57 -19.27 4.22 1.00
C ALA A 57 -18.72 3.78 2.37
N ILE A 58 -17.40 3.63 2.51
CA ILE A 58 -16.74 3.29 3.79
C ILE A 58 -17.04 4.36 4.83
N GLN A 59 -16.91 5.64 4.47
CA GLN A 59 -17.16 6.74 5.39
C GLN A 59 -18.61 6.72 5.92
N ARG A 60 -19.59 6.53 5.04
CA ARG A 60 -21.01 6.41 5.44
C ARG A 60 -21.27 5.22 6.38
N VAL A 61 -20.61 4.09 6.15
CA VAL A 61 -20.70 2.93 7.06
C VAL A 61 -20.15 3.29 8.45
N PHE A 62 -18.99 3.96 8.52
CA PHE A 62 -18.42 4.40 9.80
C PHE A 62 -19.34 5.38 10.53
N GLU A 63 -19.87 6.38 9.81
CA GLU A 63 -20.78 7.39 10.36
C GLU A 63 -22.08 6.76 10.90
N ARG A 64 -22.73 5.91 10.09
CA ARG A 64 -24.01 5.27 10.46
C ARG A 64 -23.89 4.36 11.67
N ASN A 65 -22.77 3.66 11.81
CA ASN A 65 -22.54 2.76 12.94
C ASN A 65 -21.96 3.49 14.17
N GLY A 66 -21.75 4.82 14.10
CA GLY A 66 -21.15 5.58 15.19
C GLY A 66 -19.71 5.17 15.50
N TRP A 67 -18.97 4.64 14.52
CA TRP A 67 -17.57 4.26 14.66
C TRP A 67 -16.69 5.50 14.54
N ASN A 68 -16.63 6.27 15.63
CA ASN A 68 -16.01 7.59 15.66
C ASN A 68 -14.89 7.75 16.70
N SER A 69 -14.46 6.66 17.36
CA SER A 69 -13.31 6.72 18.27
C SER A 69 -12.01 7.01 17.50
N GLU A 70 -10.96 7.44 18.20
CA GLU A 70 -9.62 7.65 17.60
C GLU A 70 -9.15 6.42 16.80
N ALA A 71 -9.35 5.22 17.36
CA ALA A 71 -9.03 3.95 16.71
C ALA A 71 -9.88 3.68 15.45
N ASP A 72 -11.14 4.14 15.43
CA ASP A 72 -12.00 4.05 14.25
C ASP A 72 -11.51 5.03 13.17
N GLN A 73 -11.16 6.26 13.53
CA GLN A 73 -10.64 7.26 12.59
C GLN A 73 -9.30 6.80 11.99
N PHE A 74 -8.43 6.19 12.79
CA PHE A 74 -7.21 5.56 12.28
C PHE A 74 -7.53 4.45 11.27
N ALA A 75 -8.46 3.54 11.60
CA ALA A 75 -8.85 2.45 10.70
C ALA A 75 -9.47 2.96 9.39
N LEU A 76 -10.36 3.96 9.45
CA LEU A 76 -10.96 4.62 8.30
C LEU A 76 -9.91 5.26 7.39
N SER A 77 -8.96 6.00 7.99
CA SER A 77 -7.86 6.62 7.26
C SER A 77 -6.96 5.58 6.60
N LEU A 78 -6.60 4.51 7.32
CA LEU A 78 -5.78 3.42 6.82
C LEU A 78 -6.43 2.72 5.62
N VAL A 79 -7.69 2.29 5.75
CA VAL A 79 -8.38 1.58 4.66
C VAL A 79 -8.56 2.48 3.43
N THR A 80 -8.81 3.78 3.65
CA THR A 80 -8.93 4.75 2.55
C THR A 80 -7.62 4.92 1.81
N GLN A 81 -6.50 5.14 2.52
CA GLN A 81 -5.18 5.30 1.90
C GLN A 81 -4.77 4.06 1.10
N VAL A 82 -5.02 2.85 1.64
CA VAL A 82 -4.70 1.61 0.92
C VAL A 82 -5.62 1.42 -0.30
N ASN A 83 -6.87 1.87 -0.24
CA ASN A 83 -7.81 1.81 -1.37
C ASN A 83 -7.50 2.79 -2.49
N GLU A 84 -6.76 3.87 -2.24
CA GLU A 84 -6.32 4.80 -3.30
C GLU A 84 -5.36 4.14 -4.29
N ILE A 85 -4.62 3.12 -3.85
CA ILE A 85 -3.68 2.38 -4.67
C ILE A 85 -4.41 1.20 -5.33
N PRO A 86 -4.33 1.00 -6.66
CA PRO A 86 -4.97 -0.13 -7.32
C PRO A 86 -4.60 -1.52 -6.76
N PRO A 87 -5.50 -2.51 -6.78
CA PRO A 87 -5.25 -3.84 -6.18
C PRO A 87 -4.12 -4.63 -6.85
N TRP A 88 -3.78 -4.30 -8.10
CA TRP A 88 -2.63 -4.87 -8.82
C TRP A 88 -1.28 -4.24 -8.45
N GLN A 89 -1.24 -3.21 -7.59
CA GLN A 89 -0.03 -2.59 -7.05
C GLN A 89 0.21 -3.03 -5.60
N GLN A 90 0.24 -4.35 -5.37
CA GLN A 90 0.24 -4.92 -4.03
C GLN A 90 1.43 -4.45 -3.15
N ALA A 91 2.63 -4.32 -3.71
CA ALA A 91 3.80 -3.88 -2.96
C ALA A 91 3.58 -2.48 -2.35
N GLU A 92 3.12 -1.53 -3.16
CA GLU A 92 2.82 -0.16 -2.71
C GLU A 92 1.70 -0.13 -1.66
N ARG A 93 0.66 -0.97 -1.83
CA ARG A 93 -0.41 -1.14 -0.83
C ARG A 93 0.12 -1.62 0.52
N MET A 94 1.00 -2.61 0.51
CA MET A 94 1.64 -3.13 1.71
C MET A 94 2.55 -2.09 2.35
N ASP A 95 3.28 -1.31 1.56
CA ASP A 95 4.14 -0.24 2.05
C ASP A 95 3.33 0.83 2.78
N VAL A 96 2.24 1.34 2.17
CA VAL A 96 1.33 2.30 2.82
C VAL A 96 0.73 1.72 4.10
N PHE A 97 0.32 0.45 4.07
CA PHE A 97 -0.24 -0.22 5.24
C PHE A 97 0.78 -0.31 6.39
N PHE A 98 2.00 -0.78 6.12
CA PHE A 98 3.05 -0.92 7.14
C PHE A 98 3.57 0.42 7.65
N ASP A 99 3.70 1.42 6.77
CA ASP A 99 4.10 2.76 7.16
C ASP A 99 3.08 3.39 8.13
N ALA A 100 1.78 3.21 7.88
CA ALA A 100 0.74 3.68 8.76
C ALA A 100 0.78 2.98 10.14
N LEU A 101 0.94 1.66 10.19
CA LEU A 101 1.07 0.92 11.45
C LEU A 101 2.35 1.31 12.21
N LYS A 102 3.45 1.48 11.50
CA LYS A 102 4.72 1.94 12.08
C LYS A 102 4.54 3.31 12.73
N GLY A 103 3.90 4.26 12.05
CA GLY A 103 3.60 5.58 12.59
C GLY A 103 2.64 5.54 13.77
N ARG A 104 1.57 4.72 13.70
CA ARG A 104 0.54 4.62 14.75
C ARG A 104 1.13 4.16 16.09
N TYR A 105 1.98 3.14 16.05
CA TYR A 105 2.55 2.52 17.25
C TYR A 105 3.99 2.91 17.52
N ASP A 106 4.56 3.87 16.79
CA ASP A 106 5.96 4.28 16.92
C ASP A 106 6.92 3.07 16.87
N LEU A 107 6.68 2.14 15.93
CA LEU A 107 7.41 0.87 15.89
C LEU A 107 8.89 1.10 15.53
N THR A 108 9.77 0.39 16.24
CA THR A 108 11.18 0.30 15.87
C THR A 108 11.33 -0.48 14.55
N PRO A 109 12.46 -0.33 13.83
CA PRO A 109 12.71 -1.12 12.62
C PRO A 109 12.59 -2.65 12.84
N ASP A 110 13.03 -3.15 14.00
CA ASP A 110 12.92 -4.56 14.35
C ASP A 110 11.47 -5.00 14.58
N GLN A 111 10.69 -4.18 15.30
CA GLN A 111 9.26 -4.42 15.49
C GLN A 111 8.51 -4.40 14.15
N THR A 112 8.81 -3.46 13.25
CA THR A 112 8.21 -3.40 11.91
C THR A 112 8.55 -4.64 11.08
N ARG A 113 9.82 -5.08 11.05
CA ARG A 113 10.23 -6.32 10.37
C ARG A 113 9.55 -7.55 10.95
N HIS A 114 9.39 -7.60 12.27
CA HIS A 114 8.69 -8.71 12.93
C HIS A 114 7.20 -8.73 12.58
N LEU A 115 6.52 -7.58 12.65
CA LEU A 115 5.13 -7.41 12.26
C LEU A 115 4.91 -7.81 10.79
N SER A 116 5.77 -7.34 9.89
CA SER A 116 5.67 -7.63 8.46
C SER A 116 5.72 -9.13 8.17
N ARG A 117 6.67 -9.85 8.77
CA ARG A 117 6.75 -11.31 8.64
C ARG A 117 5.51 -12.04 9.19
N MET A 118 4.97 -11.57 10.33
CA MET A 118 3.76 -12.17 10.89
C MET A 118 2.56 -11.98 9.97
N ILE A 119 2.35 -10.76 9.47
CA ILE A 119 1.24 -10.46 8.56
C ILE A 119 1.40 -11.25 7.26
N GLN A 120 2.57 -11.25 6.62
CA GLN A 120 2.82 -12.04 5.42
C GLN A 120 2.49 -13.53 5.61
N ARG A 121 2.94 -14.13 6.72
CA ARG A 121 2.67 -15.53 7.03
C ARG A 121 1.17 -15.80 7.22
N GLU A 122 0.49 -14.94 7.95
CA GLU A 122 -0.94 -15.05 8.23
C GLU A 122 -1.77 -14.84 6.96
N THR A 123 -1.41 -13.85 6.16
CA THR A 123 -1.98 -13.58 4.84
C THR A 123 -1.82 -14.80 3.93
N LEU A 124 -0.62 -15.36 3.79
CA LEU A 124 -0.40 -16.56 2.97
C LEU A 124 -1.22 -17.76 3.44
N ARG A 125 -1.27 -18.00 4.76
CA ARG A 125 -2.09 -19.10 5.31
C ARG A 125 -3.57 -18.88 4.98
N PHE A 126 -4.07 -17.67 5.23
CA PHE A 126 -5.46 -17.32 4.96
C PHE A 126 -5.79 -17.51 3.48
N THR A 127 -4.91 -17.09 2.58
CA THR A 127 -5.02 -17.31 1.15
C THR A 127 -5.16 -18.77 0.78
N ILE A 128 -4.22 -19.61 1.24
CA ILE A 128 -4.21 -21.04 0.90
C ILE A 128 -5.51 -21.70 1.36
N ASN A 129 -6.00 -21.33 2.55
CA ASN A 129 -7.20 -21.90 3.12
C ASN A 129 -8.49 -21.49 2.39
N HIS A 130 -8.55 -20.26 1.87
CA HIS A 130 -9.81 -19.65 1.43
C HIS A 130 -9.87 -19.24 -0.04
N ALA A 131 -8.77 -19.29 -0.79
CA ALA A 131 -8.75 -18.80 -2.18
C ALA A 131 -9.81 -19.47 -3.06
N ALA A 132 -10.00 -20.78 -2.92
CA ALA A 132 -10.98 -21.54 -3.69
C ALA A 132 -12.44 -21.12 -3.41
N ASP A 133 -12.75 -20.70 -2.18
CA ASP A 133 -14.08 -20.22 -1.80
C ASP A 133 -14.30 -18.75 -2.17
N LEU A 134 -13.24 -17.93 -2.06
CA LEU A 134 -13.29 -16.49 -2.29
C LEU A 134 -13.29 -16.12 -3.78
N ALA A 135 -12.52 -16.82 -4.61
CA ALA A 135 -12.34 -16.48 -6.02
C ALA A 135 -13.67 -16.51 -6.83
N PRO A 136 -14.54 -17.53 -6.70
CA PRO A 136 -15.82 -17.54 -7.41
C PRO A 136 -16.72 -16.36 -7.04
N ILE A 137 -16.76 -15.99 -5.74
CA ILE A 137 -17.58 -14.87 -5.27
C ILE A 137 -17.03 -13.54 -5.81
N ALA A 138 -15.70 -13.37 -5.76
CA ALA A 138 -15.03 -12.19 -6.29
C ALA A 138 -15.30 -12.03 -7.80
N MET A 139 -15.19 -13.12 -8.56
CA MET A 139 -15.48 -13.16 -10.00
C MET A 139 -16.94 -12.86 -10.32
N GLU A 140 -17.90 -13.47 -9.60
CA GLU A 140 -19.32 -13.20 -9.78
C GLU A 140 -19.61 -11.71 -9.57
N ALA A 141 -19.08 -11.13 -8.50
CA ALA A 141 -19.36 -9.75 -8.17
C ALA A 141 -18.72 -8.72 -9.11
N ILE A 142 -17.54 -9.04 -9.67
CA ILE A 142 -16.92 -8.25 -10.75
C ILE A 142 -17.78 -8.35 -12.01
N ARG A 143 -18.20 -9.55 -12.39
CA ARG A 143 -19.06 -9.77 -13.57
C ARG A 143 -20.37 -9.01 -13.45
N THR A 144 -21.07 -9.11 -12.31
CA THR A 144 -22.31 -8.38 -12.05
C THR A 144 -22.12 -6.88 -12.19
N ARG A 145 -21.03 -6.31 -11.64
CA ARG A 145 -20.72 -4.89 -11.82
C ARG A 145 -20.34 -4.51 -13.24
N SER A 146 -19.53 -5.32 -13.92
CA SER A 146 -19.16 -5.09 -15.33
C SER A 146 -20.37 -5.10 -16.25
N ALA A 147 -21.41 -5.87 -15.89
CA ALA A 147 -22.70 -5.91 -16.57
C ALA A 147 -23.62 -4.72 -16.20
N GLY A 148 -23.20 -3.85 -15.29
CA GLY A 148 -24.02 -2.74 -14.79
C GLY A 148 -25.28 -3.20 -14.04
N GLN A 149 -25.23 -4.39 -13.43
CA GLN A 149 -26.36 -4.96 -12.70
C GLN A 149 -26.21 -4.69 -11.19
N PRO A 150 -27.30 -4.32 -10.48
CA PRO A 150 -27.30 -4.27 -9.02
C PRO A 150 -27.09 -5.67 -8.46
N TYR A 151 -26.60 -5.76 -7.22
CA TYR A 151 -26.56 -7.04 -6.52
C TYR A 151 -27.98 -7.39 -6.04
N SER A 152 -28.38 -8.66 -6.16
CA SER A 152 -29.64 -9.12 -5.58
C SER A 152 -29.46 -9.52 -4.11
N SER A 153 -30.54 -9.47 -3.33
CA SER A 153 -30.52 -9.94 -1.94
C SER A 153 -30.15 -11.42 -1.82
N GLU A 154 -30.57 -12.24 -2.79
CA GLU A 154 -30.24 -13.67 -2.85
C GLU A 154 -28.74 -13.90 -3.09
N GLN A 155 -28.13 -13.13 -4.01
CA GLN A 155 -26.70 -13.18 -4.26
C GLN A 155 -25.92 -12.81 -2.99
N ILE A 156 -26.29 -11.70 -2.34
CA ILE A 156 -25.63 -11.27 -1.10
C ILE A 156 -25.84 -12.31 0.01
N ALA A 157 -27.03 -12.89 0.13
CA ALA A 157 -27.32 -13.92 1.12
C ALA A 157 -26.41 -15.14 0.94
N GLU A 158 -26.23 -15.61 -0.31
CA GLU A 158 -25.32 -16.71 -0.62
C GLU A 158 -23.87 -16.35 -0.27
N TRP A 159 -23.42 -15.16 -0.67
CA TRP A 159 -22.07 -14.70 -0.35
C TRP A 159 -21.83 -14.62 1.14
N CYS A 160 -22.80 -14.12 1.92
CA CYS A 160 -22.67 -14.03 3.38
C CYS A 160 -22.50 -15.40 4.03
N ARG A 161 -23.28 -16.42 3.60
CA ARG A 161 -23.13 -17.79 4.12
C ARG A 161 -21.71 -18.34 3.91
N LYS A 162 -21.11 -18.06 2.75
CA LYS A 162 -19.74 -18.47 2.41
C LYS A 162 -18.69 -17.63 3.16
N PHE A 163 -18.89 -16.32 3.27
CA PHE A 163 -17.92 -15.41 3.89
C PHE A 163 -17.89 -15.47 5.40
N ARG A 164 -18.99 -15.83 6.07
CA ARG A 164 -19.07 -15.80 7.53
C ARG A 164 -17.95 -16.59 8.23
N PRO A 165 -17.70 -17.89 7.92
CA PRO A 165 -16.59 -18.62 8.54
C PRO A 165 -15.23 -17.98 8.24
N ILE A 166 -15.06 -17.45 7.04
CA ILE A 166 -13.82 -16.81 6.59
C ILE A 166 -13.56 -15.51 7.38
N ALA A 167 -14.60 -14.71 7.62
CA ALA A 167 -14.52 -13.48 8.38
C ALA A 167 -14.13 -13.72 9.85
N GLU A 168 -14.65 -14.79 10.45
CA GLU A 168 -14.28 -15.19 11.81
C GLU A 168 -12.81 -15.62 11.89
N GLU A 169 -12.33 -16.46 10.95
CA GLU A 169 -10.91 -16.83 10.91
C GLU A 169 -10.00 -15.61 10.68
N ALA A 170 -10.43 -14.65 9.86
CA ALA A 170 -9.70 -13.39 9.67
C ALA A 170 -9.58 -12.60 10.98
N ARG A 171 -10.66 -12.50 11.78
CA ARG A 171 -10.60 -11.87 13.11
C ARG A 171 -9.61 -12.59 14.01
N GLU A 172 -9.69 -13.92 14.08
CA GLU A 172 -8.77 -14.70 14.91
C GLU A 172 -7.31 -14.57 14.46
N SER A 173 -7.07 -14.46 13.15
CA SER A 173 -5.75 -14.20 12.59
C SER A 173 -5.19 -12.88 13.09
N VAL A 174 -5.98 -11.81 13.02
CA VAL A 174 -5.60 -10.50 13.56
C VAL A 174 -5.31 -10.58 15.07
N GLU A 175 -6.15 -11.27 15.84
CA GLU A 175 -5.93 -11.47 17.28
C GLU A 175 -4.62 -12.21 17.57
N ARG A 176 -4.27 -13.23 16.76
CA ARG A 176 -2.98 -13.94 16.86
C ARG A 176 -1.81 -13.01 16.58
N VAL A 177 -1.87 -12.21 15.51
CA VAL A 177 -0.82 -11.22 15.18
C VAL A 177 -0.66 -10.21 16.32
N CYS A 178 -1.76 -9.64 16.82
CA CYS A 178 -1.74 -8.67 17.92
C CYS A 178 -1.16 -9.27 19.20
N ARG A 179 -1.55 -10.50 19.55
CA ARG A 179 -1.04 -11.22 20.72
C ARG A 179 0.47 -11.44 20.62
N GLU A 180 0.95 -11.91 19.47
CA GLU A 180 2.39 -12.12 19.26
C GLU A 180 3.17 -10.80 19.23
N LEU A 181 2.67 -9.78 18.51
CA LEU A 181 3.28 -8.45 18.47
C LEU A 181 3.42 -7.87 19.88
N SER A 182 2.37 -7.98 20.69
CA SER A 182 2.33 -7.42 22.06
C SER A 182 3.49 -7.88 22.94
N LYS A 183 4.06 -9.07 22.73
CA LYS A 183 5.18 -9.58 23.52
C LYS A 183 6.41 -8.68 23.45
N ASN A 184 6.59 -7.96 22.34
CA ASN A 184 7.75 -7.12 22.06
C ASN A 184 7.43 -5.61 22.07
N LEU A 185 6.25 -5.21 22.54
CA LEU A 185 5.83 -3.81 22.62
C LEU A 185 6.06 -3.20 24.01
N THR A 186 6.32 -1.89 24.08
CA THR A 186 6.31 -1.12 25.34
C THR A 186 4.90 -1.05 25.94
N PRO A 187 4.74 -0.70 27.23
CA PRO A 187 3.41 -0.51 27.84
C PRO A 187 2.51 0.49 27.10
N GLU A 188 3.08 1.57 26.58
CA GLU A 188 2.36 2.62 25.84
C GLU A 188 1.88 2.08 24.49
N GLN A 189 2.76 1.38 23.77
CA GLN A 189 2.43 0.71 22.50
C GLN A 189 1.34 -0.35 22.70
N LYS A 190 1.40 -1.14 23.78
CA LYS A 190 0.37 -2.13 24.15
C LYS A 190 -0.98 -1.48 24.40
N THR A 191 -0.98 -0.32 25.07
CA THR A 191 -2.22 0.43 25.33
C THR A 191 -2.89 0.85 24.02
N LYS A 192 -2.11 1.42 23.08
CA LYS A 192 -2.61 1.78 21.74
C LYS A 192 -3.13 0.55 20.98
N LEU A 193 -2.33 -0.54 20.94
CA LEU A 193 -2.70 -1.78 20.26
C LEU A 193 -4.00 -2.38 20.81
N ASN A 194 -4.17 -2.41 22.14
CA ASN A 194 -5.38 -2.93 22.78
C ASN A 194 -6.61 -2.06 22.48
N ALA A 195 -6.46 -0.73 22.46
CA ALA A 195 -7.55 0.18 22.08
C ALA A 195 -7.98 -0.08 20.62
N ASP A 196 -7.02 -0.22 19.70
CA ASP A 196 -7.28 -0.47 18.29
C ASP A 196 -7.89 -1.87 18.06
N LEU A 197 -7.41 -2.90 18.76
CA LEU A 197 -7.96 -4.25 18.71
C LEU A 197 -9.40 -4.31 19.25
N ASN A 198 -9.68 -3.66 20.38
CA ASN A 198 -11.04 -3.58 20.92
C ASN A 198 -11.98 -2.88 19.94
N ALA A 199 -11.53 -1.81 19.28
CA ALA A 199 -12.31 -1.13 18.25
C ALA A 199 -12.55 -2.04 17.04
N LEU A 200 -11.54 -2.79 16.58
CA LEU A 200 -11.68 -3.78 15.52
C LEU A 200 -12.72 -4.86 15.86
N ILE A 201 -12.67 -5.43 17.07
CA ILE A 201 -13.63 -6.45 17.51
C ILE A 201 -15.05 -5.89 17.51
N ARG A 202 -15.26 -4.67 18.02
CA ARG A 202 -16.57 -4.01 17.98
C ARG A 202 -17.09 -3.84 16.55
N ARG A 203 -16.25 -3.33 15.63
CA ARG A 203 -16.62 -3.15 14.21
C ARG A 203 -16.95 -4.49 13.55
N HIS A 204 -16.11 -5.51 13.79
CA HIS A 204 -16.34 -6.87 13.30
C HIS A 204 -17.69 -7.41 13.76
N ASN A 205 -18.00 -7.33 15.07
CA ASN A 205 -19.29 -7.79 15.60
C ASN A 205 -20.49 -7.03 14.97
N GLY A 206 -20.32 -5.73 14.69
CA GLY A 206 -21.31 -4.94 13.96
C GLY A 206 -21.54 -5.46 12.53
N ILE A 207 -20.47 -5.79 11.81
CA ILE A 207 -20.54 -6.38 10.46
C ILE A 207 -21.17 -7.77 10.51
N MET A 208 -20.80 -8.62 11.48
CA MET A 208 -21.34 -9.97 11.61
C MET A 208 -22.85 -9.96 11.90
N THR A 209 -23.31 -9.01 12.72
CA THR A 209 -24.75 -8.79 12.93
C THR A 209 -25.47 -8.46 11.61
N GLN A 210 -24.88 -7.62 10.78
CA GLN A 210 -25.44 -7.29 9.46
C GLN A 210 -25.41 -8.49 8.51
N MET A 211 -24.33 -9.27 8.49
CA MET A 211 -24.23 -10.49 7.67
C MET A 211 -25.32 -11.50 8.00
N VAL A 212 -25.66 -11.69 9.27
CA VAL A 212 -26.77 -12.58 9.68
C VAL A 212 -28.10 -12.13 9.08
N ARG A 213 -28.38 -10.81 9.05
CA ARG A 213 -29.58 -10.26 8.41
C ARG A 213 -29.54 -10.43 6.90
N TRP A 214 -28.39 -10.20 6.27
CA TRP A 214 -28.24 -10.37 4.83
C TRP A 214 -28.36 -11.83 4.38
N GLU A 215 -27.91 -12.79 5.19
CA GLU A 215 -28.13 -14.23 4.96
C GLU A 215 -29.63 -14.59 4.86
N GLN A 216 -30.49 -13.79 5.51
CA GLN A 216 -31.96 -13.90 5.48
C GLN A 216 -32.61 -13.14 4.32
N GLY A 217 -31.81 -12.48 3.46
CA GLY A 217 -32.30 -11.71 2.32
C GLY A 217 -32.66 -10.25 2.66
N GLU A 218 -32.40 -9.79 3.88
CA GLU A 218 -32.68 -8.41 4.31
C GLU A 218 -31.61 -7.41 3.88
N TRP A 219 -30.94 -7.65 2.76
CA TRP A 219 -29.88 -6.76 2.28
C TRP A 219 -30.44 -5.50 1.63
N ASN A 220 -29.85 -4.35 1.96
CA ASN A 220 -30.09 -3.07 1.31
C ASN A 220 -28.75 -2.39 0.92
N PRO A 221 -28.64 -1.73 -0.26
CA PRO A 221 -27.46 -0.93 -0.62
C PRO A 221 -27.01 0.06 0.46
N GLU A 222 -27.96 0.66 1.19
CA GLU A 222 -27.69 1.60 2.28
C GLU A 222 -26.83 0.98 3.37
N ASP A 223 -27.04 -0.30 3.73
CA ASP A 223 -26.29 -0.96 4.81
C ASP A 223 -24.76 -0.87 4.59
N TRP A 224 -24.34 -0.74 3.32
CA TRP A 224 -22.96 -0.65 2.88
C TRP A 224 -22.51 0.72 2.38
N GLY A 225 -23.33 1.76 2.55
CA GLY A 225 -23.01 3.09 2.05
C GLY A 225 -23.08 3.19 0.52
N MET A 226 -23.79 2.27 -0.15
CA MET A 226 -23.90 2.20 -1.61
C MET A 226 -25.19 2.81 -2.17
N GLU A 227 -25.94 3.59 -1.37
CA GLU A 227 -27.15 4.30 -1.80
C GLU A 227 -26.92 5.29 -2.96
N ASN A 228 -25.66 5.73 -3.13
CA ASN A 228 -25.26 6.62 -4.22
C ASN A 228 -24.53 5.90 -5.36
N ASP A 229 -24.42 4.57 -5.31
CA ASP A 229 -23.84 3.79 -6.40
C ASP A 229 -24.86 3.70 -7.55
N PRO A 230 -24.58 4.25 -8.74
CA PRO A 230 -25.51 4.24 -9.87
C PRO A 230 -25.90 2.80 -10.27
N ILE A 231 -24.98 1.84 -10.16
CA ILE A 231 -25.26 0.44 -10.48
C ILE A 231 -26.29 -0.13 -9.49
N GLN A 232 -26.16 0.17 -8.19
CA GLN A 232 -27.10 -0.33 -7.18
C GLN A 232 -28.48 0.34 -7.26
N ARG A 233 -28.54 1.59 -7.74
CA ARG A 233 -29.81 2.27 -8.03
C ARG A 233 -30.48 1.77 -9.32
N GLY A 234 -29.85 0.88 -10.07
CA GLY A 234 -30.33 0.43 -11.38
C GLY A 234 -30.27 1.53 -12.45
N GLU A 235 -29.49 2.59 -12.23
CA GLU A 235 -29.20 3.59 -13.24
C GLU A 235 -28.33 2.93 -14.30
N ARG A 236 -28.97 2.46 -15.38
CA ARG A 236 -28.24 1.96 -16.55
C ARG A 236 -27.36 3.09 -17.04
N LEU A 237 -26.05 2.86 -17.03
CA LEU A 237 -25.11 3.70 -17.76
C LEU A 237 -25.60 3.78 -19.20
N THR A 238 -25.92 5.00 -19.66
CA THR A 238 -26.34 5.19 -21.04
C THR A 238 -25.19 4.77 -21.97
N PRO A 239 -25.48 4.32 -23.21
CA PRO A 239 -24.43 4.02 -24.18
C PRO A 239 -23.43 5.17 -24.35
N GLU A 240 -23.90 6.41 -24.23
CA GLU A 240 -23.08 7.63 -24.25
C GLU A 240 -22.13 7.71 -23.05
N ALA A 241 -22.62 7.47 -21.83
CA ALA A 241 -21.77 7.45 -20.63
C ALA A 241 -20.71 6.35 -20.71
N GLN A 242 -21.07 5.16 -21.22
CA GLN A 242 -20.13 4.07 -21.46
C GLN A 242 -19.10 4.41 -22.56
N ALA A 243 -19.52 5.11 -23.62
CA ALA A 243 -18.62 5.58 -24.66
C ALA A 243 -17.66 6.67 -24.13
N GLU A 244 -18.14 7.58 -23.29
CA GLU A 244 -17.33 8.62 -22.67
C GLU A 244 -16.28 8.03 -21.72
N ILE A 245 -16.65 7.08 -20.86
CA ILE A 245 -15.72 6.37 -19.98
C ILE A 245 -14.62 5.69 -20.82
N ARG A 246 -15.00 4.95 -21.87
CA ARG A 246 -14.05 4.31 -22.79
C ARG A 246 -13.15 5.31 -23.53
N ALA A 247 -13.69 6.46 -23.94
CA ALA A 247 -12.91 7.51 -24.59
C ALA A 247 -11.90 8.16 -23.64
N ARG A 248 -12.30 8.43 -22.39
CA ARG A 248 -11.41 8.94 -21.33
C ARG A 248 -10.31 7.94 -21.00
N GLU A 249 -10.63 6.65 -20.94
CA GLU A 249 -9.66 5.58 -20.76
C GLU A 249 -8.68 5.49 -21.93
N ALA A 250 -9.17 5.51 -23.16
CA ALA A 250 -8.32 5.50 -24.34
C ALA A 250 -7.39 6.73 -24.38
N ALA A 251 -7.89 7.91 -23.99
CA ALA A 251 -7.09 9.12 -23.88
C ALA A 251 -6.03 9.04 -22.77
N ARG A 252 -6.40 8.54 -21.58
CA ARG A 252 -5.44 8.30 -20.48
C ARG A 252 -4.41 7.23 -20.84
N ALA A 253 -4.82 6.15 -21.47
CA ALA A 253 -3.94 5.10 -21.95
C ALA A 253 -3.02 5.62 -23.06
N ALA A 254 -3.49 6.49 -23.96
CA ALA A 254 -2.66 7.16 -24.96
C ALA A 254 -1.66 8.14 -24.32
N ALA A 255 -2.06 8.84 -23.25
CA ALA A 255 -1.18 9.73 -22.49
C ALA A 255 -0.17 8.97 -21.60
N ARG A 256 -0.57 7.80 -21.06
CA ARG A 256 0.28 6.89 -20.26
C ARG A 256 1.11 5.96 -21.13
N ARG A 257 0.77 5.77 -22.40
CA ARG A 257 1.60 5.03 -23.36
C ARG A 257 2.93 5.75 -23.32
N PRO A 258 3.99 5.12 -22.80
CA PRO A 258 5.29 5.75 -22.82
C PRO A 258 5.54 6.02 -24.29
N ALA A 259 5.57 7.30 -24.68
CA ALA A 259 6.15 7.69 -25.95
C ALA A 259 7.45 6.92 -26.00
N ALA A 260 7.56 5.95 -26.92
CA ALA A 260 8.60 4.93 -26.91
C ALA A 260 9.88 5.59 -26.45
N SER A 261 10.31 5.25 -25.23
CA SER A 261 11.37 5.95 -24.55
C SER A 261 12.67 5.60 -25.28
N GLN A 262 12.93 6.24 -26.43
CA GLN A 262 14.17 6.99 -26.49
C GLN A 262 14.11 7.85 -25.23
N PRO A 263 14.97 7.61 -24.22
CA PRO A 263 14.96 8.45 -23.04
C PRO A 263 15.08 9.87 -23.58
N ALA A 264 13.97 10.63 -23.50
CA ALA A 264 14.05 12.05 -23.71
C ALA A 264 15.17 12.46 -22.77
N PRO A 265 16.27 13.06 -23.27
CA PRO A 265 17.30 13.55 -22.38
C PRO A 265 16.54 14.37 -21.37
N VAL A 266 16.59 13.94 -20.11
CA VAL A 266 16.04 14.73 -19.03
C VAL A 266 16.71 16.07 -19.26
N ASP A 267 15.94 17.06 -19.68
CA ASP A 267 16.40 18.44 -19.72
C ASP A 267 16.43 18.88 -18.25
N VAL A 268 17.36 18.26 -17.51
CA VAL A 268 17.96 18.84 -16.34
C VAL A 268 18.57 20.11 -16.88
N SER A 269 17.78 21.18 -16.83
CA SER A 269 18.33 22.53 -16.76
C SER A 269 19.59 22.42 -15.89
N PRO A 270 20.80 22.74 -16.40
CA PRO A 270 22.09 22.34 -15.81
C PRO A 270 22.36 22.84 -14.39
N THR A 271 21.40 23.46 -13.72
CA THR A 271 21.64 24.26 -12.55
C THR A 271 21.51 23.53 -11.22
N THR A 272 20.87 22.35 -11.10
CA THR A 272 21.07 21.53 -9.88
C THR A 272 20.61 20.08 -10.05
N GLU A 273 21.46 19.22 -10.61
CA GLU A 273 21.24 17.77 -10.48
C GLU A 273 21.26 17.38 -9.00
N HIS A 274 20.22 16.69 -8.53
CA HIS A 274 20.11 16.27 -7.13
C HIS A 274 21.33 15.41 -6.75
N GLU A 275 22.00 15.75 -5.65
CA GLU A 275 23.28 15.15 -5.24
C GLU A 275 23.26 13.61 -5.22
N TRP A 276 22.11 13.03 -4.87
CA TRP A 276 21.94 11.58 -4.78
C TRP A 276 21.93 10.90 -6.15
N VAL A 277 21.30 11.53 -7.15
CA VAL A 277 21.27 11.05 -8.54
C VAL A 277 22.68 11.07 -9.11
N ARG A 278 23.38 12.19 -8.90
CA ARG A 278 24.79 12.33 -9.28
C ARG A 278 25.66 11.26 -8.62
N TYR A 279 25.50 11.02 -7.32
CA TYR A 279 26.25 10.00 -6.59
C TYR A 279 26.02 8.60 -7.16
N VAL A 280 24.78 8.20 -7.43
CA VAL A 280 24.45 6.88 -8.00
C VAL A 280 25.03 6.71 -9.40
N ARG A 281 24.91 7.74 -10.25
CA ARG A 281 25.48 7.73 -11.60
C ARG A 281 27.01 7.57 -11.56
N GLU A 282 27.67 8.33 -10.70
CA GLU A 282 29.11 8.20 -10.47
C GLU A 282 29.48 6.84 -9.90
N PHE A 283 28.70 6.31 -8.95
CA PHE A 283 28.92 4.99 -8.36
C PHE A 283 28.85 3.87 -9.41
N VAL A 284 27.81 3.89 -10.24
CA VAL A 284 27.60 2.94 -11.34
C VAL A 284 28.76 2.98 -12.34
N THR A 285 29.17 4.19 -12.73
CA THR A 285 30.25 4.40 -13.69
C THR A 285 31.60 3.96 -13.11
N ARG A 286 31.89 4.39 -11.88
CA ARG A 286 33.15 4.13 -11.19
C ARG A 286 33.36 2.64 -10.95
N ASN A 287 32.33 1.88 -10.62
CA ASN A 287 32.47 0.47 -10.28
C ASN A 287 32.16 -0.48 -11.46
N GLU A 288 31.95 0.06 -12.66
CA GLU A 288 31.63 -0.73 -13.87
C GLU A 288 30.47 -1.69 -13.60
N CYS A 289 29.38 -1.18 -13.01
CA CYS A 289 28.24 -2.01 -12.63
C CYS A 289 27.64 -2.72 -13.86
N THR A 290 27.26 -3.99 -13.69
CA THR A 290 26.50 -4.75 -14.69
C THR A 290 25.09 -4.19 -14.84
N ASP A 291 24.37 -4.56 -15.89
CA ASP A 291 23.00 -4.06 -16.11
C ASP A 291 22.04 -4.46 -14.98
N ALA A 292 22.21 -5.66 -14.42
CA ALA A 292 21.47 -6.07 -13.22
C ALA A 292 21.78 -5.17 -12.01
N GLN A 293 23.06 -4.85 -11.76
CA GLN A 293 23.46 -3.94 -10.69
C GLN A 293 22.95 -2.51 -10.91
N LYS A 294 22.93 -2.02 -12.17
CA LYS A 294 22.38 -0.70 -12.53
C LYS A 294 20.89 -0.62 -12.21
N THR A 295 20.10 -1.62 -12.60
CA THR A 295 18.67 -1.69 -12.30
C THR A 295 18.43 -1.67 -10.80
N SER A 296 19.15 -2.51 -10.03
CA SER A 296 19.06 -2.51 -8.56
C SER A 296 19.44 -1.17 -7.94
N ALA A 297 20.50 -0.52 -8.43
CA ALA A 297 20.93 0.80 -7.95
C ALA A 297 19.87 1.88 -8.18
N GLN A 298 19.19 1.85 -9.34
CA GLN A 298 18.07 2.76 -9.64
C GLN A 298 16.87 2.52 -8.72
N SER A 299 16.51 1.26 -8.46
CA SER A 299 15.43 0.94 -7.53
C SER A 299 15.71 1.44 -6.10
N ILE A 300 16.95 1.25 -5.61
CA ILE A 300 17.37 1.78 -4.30
C ILE A 300 17.29 3.31 -4.27
N LEU A 301 17.74 3.98 -5.34
CA LEU A 301 17.67 5.43 -5.46
C LEU A 301 16.22 5.94 -5.41
N GLN A 302 15.31 5.35 -6.18
CA GLN A 302 13.91 5.77 -6.23
C GLN A 302 13.19 5.59 -4.89
N GLU A 303 13.44 4.47 -4.21
CA GLU A 303 12.91 4.22 -2.86
C GLU A 303 13.38 5.31 -1.87
N LEU A 304 14.68 5.59 -1.85
CA LEU A 304 15.26 6.55 -0.90
C LEU A 304 14.92 8.01 -1.25
N LEU A 305 14.78 8.34 -2.53
CA LEU A 305 14.26 9.66 -2.95
C LEU A 305 12.82 9.86 -2.46
N THR A 306 11.93 8.89 -2.68
CA THR A 306 10.54 8.93 -2.19
C THR A 306 10.47 9.13 -0.67
N ARG A 307 11.28 8.37 0.09
CA ARG A 307 11.39 8.52 1.55
C ARG A 307 11.89 9.90 1.95
N SER A 308 12.90 10.42 1.24
CA SER A 308 13.48 11.74 1.52
C SER A 308 12.51 12.88 1.23
N GLU A 309 11.72 12.80 0.16
CA GLU A 309 10.72 13.79 -0.22
C GLU A 309 9.59 13.84 0.81
N ARG A 310 9.13 12.67 1.28
CA ARG A 310 8.13 12.60 2.34
C ARG A 310 8.61 13.28 3.62
N TYR A 311 9.86 13.02 4.03
CA TYR A 311 10.48 13.66 5.19
C TYR A 311 10.59 15.18 5.01
N ARG A 312 11.09 15.64 3.85
CA ARG A 312 11.17 17.07 3.53
C ARG A 312 9.80 17.73 3.58
N LYS A 313 8.76 17.08 3.04
CA LYS A 313 7.41 17.61 3.08
C LYS A 313 6.92 17.82 4.52
N THR A 314 7.12 16.84 5.40
CA THR A 314 6.70 16.92 6.80
C THR A 314 7.53 17.89 7.65
N SER A 315 8.82 18.03 7.35
CA SER A 315 9.77 18.81 8.16
C SER A 315 10.12 20.18 7.57
N SER A 316 9.67 20.50 6.35
CA SER A 316 9.96 21.74 5.61
C SER A 316 9.77 22.99 6.46
N LYS A 317 8.59 23.15 7.07
CA LYS A 317 8.27 24.33 7.90
C LYS A 317 9.24 24.53 9.07
N GLN A 318 9.68 23.44 9.71
CA GLN A 318 10.62 23.52 10.83
C GLN A 318 12.02 23.90 10.34
N ILE A 319 12.48 23.25 9.27
CA ILE A 319 13.77 23.54 8.64
C ILE A 319 13.82 24.99 8.15
N ASP A 320 12.78 25.46 7.47
CA ASP A 320 12.69 26.82 6.95
C ASP A 320 12.63 27.86 8.09
N SER A 321 11.91 27.55 9.17
CA SER A 321 11.86 28.39 10.37
C SER A 321 13.23 28.53 11.03
N VAL A 322 13.96 27.41 11.22
CA VAL A 322 15.31 27.43 11.82
C VAL A 322 16.29 28.19 10.91
N ARG A 323 16.21 28.01 9.58
CA ARG A 323 17.03 28.77 8.62
C ARG A 323 16.73 30.27 8.66
N ALA A 324 15.46 30.65 8.74
CA ALA A 324 15.06 32.04 8.88
C ALA A 324 15.58 32.65 10.18
N GLN A 325 15.41 31.96 11.32
CA GLN A 325 15.95 32.39 12.61
C GLN A 325 17.47 32.53 12.57
N MET A 326 18.17 31.58 11.94
CA MET A 326 19.63 31.60 11.83
C MET A 326 20.13 32.81 11.02
N SER A 327 19.38 33.23 9.99
CA SER A 327 19.68 34.45 9.22
C SER A 327 19.45 35.74 10.02
N ALA A 328 18.49 35.74 10.96
CA ALA A 328 18.15 36.89 11.79
C ALA A 328 18.97 36.98 13.08
N ALA A 329 19.63 35.89 13.48
CA ALA A 329 20.39 35.79 14.72
C ALA A 329 21.51 36.84 14.79
N LYS A 330 21.54 37.60 15.89
CA LYS A 330 22.47 38.74 16.09
C LYS A 330 23.77 38.32 16.75
N SER A 331 23.77 37.21 17.48
CA SER A 331 24.93 36.73 18.23
C SER A 331 25.49 35.42 17.65
N PRO A 332 26.82 35.19 17.73
CA PRO A 332 27.42 33.91 17.34
C PRO A 332 26.83 32.71 18.12
N ALA A 333 26.64 32.87 19.44
CA ALA A 333 26.11 31.80 20.29
C ALA A 333 24.69 31.37 19.91
N GLU A 334 23.84 32.29 19.44
CA GLU A 334 22.51 31.98 18.93
C GLU A 334 22.58 31.24 17.60
N ARG A 335 23.47 31.66 16.69
CA ARG A 335 23.71 30.96 15.42
C ARG A 335 24.21 29.53 15.63
N ASP A 336 25.09 29.30 16.59
CA ASP A 336 25.61 27.96 16.89
C ASP A 336 24.50 27.03 17.40
N LYS A 337 23.59 27.52 18.25
CA LYS A 337 22.42 26.75 18.70
C LYS A 337 21.47 26.41 17.55
N LEU A 338 21.17 27.38 16.69
CA LEU A 338 20.29 27.19 15.53
C LEU A 338 20.91 26.26 14.49
N LYS A 339 22.24 26.33 14.31
CA LYS A 339 22.99 25.39 13.48
C LYS A 339 22.88 23.96 14.02
N ALA A 340 23.08 23.76 15.32
CA ALA A 340 22.93 22.43 15.92
C ALA A 340 21.52 21.86 15.77
N GLU A 341 20.49 22.72 15.87
CA GLU A 341 19.11 22.32 15.62
C GLU A 341 18.84 22.00 14.15
N LEU A 342 19.39 22.78 13.21
CA LEU A 342 19.31 22.47 11.79
C LEU A 342 20.01 21.14 11.46
N ASP A 343 21.21 20.92 11.99
CA ASP A 343 21.95 19.67 11.84
C ASP A 343 21.14 18.48 12.40
N ARG A 344 20.43 18.67 13.52
CA ARG A 344 19.53 17.66 14.09
C ARG A 344 18.34 17.36 13.17
N LEU A 345 17.73 18.37 12.57
CA LEU A 345 16.62 18.22 11.62
C LEU A 345 17.07 17.62 10.28
N GLU A 346 18.32 17.86 9.86
CA GLU A 346 18.85 17.30 8.61
C GLU A 346 19.50 15.92 8.81
N ALA A 347 19.74 15.49 10.06
CA ALA A 347 20.35 14.20 10.37
C ALA A 347 19.63 12.99 9.74
N PRO A 348 18.28 12.91 9.69
CA PRO A 348 17.60 11.80 9.01
C PRO A 348 17.87 11.76 7.50
N LEU A 349 17.99 12.91 6.84
CA LEU A 349 18.33 12.97 5.41
C LEU A 349 19.76 12.48 5.17
N LYS A 350 20.70 12.85 6.04
CA LYS A 350 22.08 12.34 5.99
C LYS A 350 22.13 10.83 6.21
N ALA A 351 21.39 10.33 7.19
CA ALA A 351 21.30 8.89 7.47
C ALA A 351 20.74 8.11 6.27
N MET A 352 19.71 8.63 5.58
CA MET A 352 19.19 8.03 4.34
C MET A 352 20.23 8.05 3.20
N PHE A 353 21.04 9.11 3.10
CA PHE A 353 22.11 9.15 2.12
C PHE A 353 23.23 8.16 2.44
N ASP A 354 23.58 7.97 3.70
CA ASP A 354 24.55 6.95 4.11
C ASP A 354 23.99 5.51 3.92
N GLU A 355 22.69 5.33 4.12
CA GLU A 355 21.96 4.10 3.76
C GLU A 355 22.07 3.81 2.25
N LEU A 356 21.89 4.82 1.40
CA LEU A 356 22.07 4.70 -0.06
C LEU A 356 23.48 4.18 -0.38
N LYS A 357 24.53 4.80 0.16
CA LYS A 357 25.92 4.38 -0.07
C LYS A 357 26.15 2.93 0.32
N SER A 358 25.72 2.55 1.54
CA SER A 358 25.88 1.20 2.07
C SER A 358 25.18 0.15 1.19
N ARG A 359 23.93 0.41 0.79
CA ARG A 359 23.17 -0.49 -0.10
C ARG A 359 23.80 -0.62 -1.47
N LEU A 360 24.38 0.45 -2.02
CA LEU A 360 25.08 0.42 -3.30
C LEU A 360 26.38 -0.39 -3.20
N GLU A 361 27.19 -0.19 -2.15
CA GLU A 361 28.42 -0.98 -1.92
C GLU A 361 28.14 -2.48 -1.80
N ALA A 362 26.99 -2.84 -1.21
CA ALA A 362 26.55 -4.23 -1.12
C ALA A 362 26.27 -4.87 -2.49
N LEU A 363 25.90 -4.09 -3.52
CA LEU A 363 25.68 -4.60 -4.88
C LEU A 363 26.97 -5.06 -5.56
N LEU A 364 28.14 -4.58 -5.12
CA LEU A 364 29.41 -4.89 -5.76
C LEU A 364 29.85 -6.33 -5.51
N THR A 365 30.43 -6.94 -6.54
CA THR A 365 31.14 -8.23 -6.43
C THR A 365 32.42 -8.07 -5.61
N ALA A 366 32.97 -9.20 -5.13
CA ALA A 366 34.25 -9.19 -4.42
C ALA A 366 35.37 -8.52 -5.24
N GLU A 367 35.44 -8.83 -6.55
CA GLU A 367 36.44 -8.25 -7.45
C GLU A 367 36.26 -6.73 -7.62
N GLN A 368 35.02 -6.26 -7.81
CA GLN A 368 34.71 -4.82 -7.87
C GLN A 368 35.09 -4.10 -6.57
N ARG A 369 34.84 -4.71 -5.40
CA ARG A 369 35.23 -4.15 -4.10
C ARG A 369 36.76 -4.05 -3.96
N THR A 370 37.50 -5.08 -4.38
CA THR A 370 38.98 -5.03 -4.39
C THR A 370 39.49 -3.91 -5.29
N ARG A 371 38.95 -3.77 -6.50
CA ARG A 371 39.33 -2.67 -7.42
C ARG A 371 38.98 -1.30 -6.82
N ALA A 372 37.81 -1.16 -6.19
CA ALA A 372 37.39 0.07 -5.53
C ALA A 372 38.31 0.44 -4.37
N ALA A 373 38.72 -0.54 -3.55
CA ALA A 373 39.65 -0.34 -2.44
C ALA A 373 41.01 0.20 -2.93
N VAL A 374 41.60 -0.44 -3.96
CA VAL A 374 42.85 0.00 -4.59
C VAL A 374 42.73 1.43 -5.13
N ARG A 375 41.65 1.77 -5.84
CA ARG A 375 41.44 3.14 -6.38
C ARG A 375 41.27 4.19 -5.28
N SER A 376 40.67 3.83 -4.15
CA SER A 376 40.44 4.77 -3.04
C SER A 376 41.69 5.07 -2.20
N GLY A 377 42.83 4.45 -2.51
CA GLY A 377 44.06 4.59 -1.71
C GLY A 377 43.98 3.96 -0.33
N LYS A 378 42.86 3.29 0.00
CA LYS A 378 42.73 2.39 1.15
C LYS A 378 43.35 1.03 0.79
N ALA A 379 44.66 1.00 0.57
CA ALA A 379 45.39 -0.26 0.67
C ALA A 379 45.39 -0.67 2.15
N ALA A 380 45.06 -1.94 2.40
CA ALA A 380 44.83 -2.53 3.72
C ALA A 380 46.05 -2.43 4.65
#